data_AF-A0A4R4J4U6-F1
#
_entry.id   AF-A0A4R4J4U6-F1
#
_cell.length_a   1.000
_cell.length_b   1.000
_cell.length_c   1.000
_cell.angle_alpha   90.00
_cell.angle_beta   90.00
_cell.angle_gamma   90.00
#
_symmetry.space_group_name_H-M   'P 1'
#
loop_
_entity.id
_entity.type
_entity.pdbx_description
1 polymer ?
#
loop_
_entity_poly.entity_id
_entity_poly.type
_entity_poly.pdbx_seq_one_letter_code
_entity_poly.pdbx_strand_id
1 'polypeptide(L)'
;MRFVDNSFITTPDGWEDRANIATQALLQGDISADEQAIIWKEVKQVLASISNARCWYCETSIPRTDNAIDHFRPKGQVRGVRLSEDGNNLINITIEPKHSGYKWLTYDIENFRFSCKHCNEYRKNLAGTHGGKWNYFPLIDEARRAYQEIDLDDEEPALLDPCNVLDWRLFSYDKTGCPFSRFKRGTEEDIRVRLSIRIYHLDQKGLNEARCAQWSLVSPIVRDIKKWYLKKLRRDPGAASCFDTELKKLRQWFHPKSKNSYLGFLVYQLEQDPDRITLHPWITDLLKTLG
;
A
#
# COMPACT_ATOMS: atom_id res chain seq x y z
N MET A 1 3.81 -2.74 -2.58
CA MET A 1 2.43 -2.28 -2.33
C MET A 1 1.62 -2.72 -3.51
N ARG A 2 0.37 -3.13 -3.27
CA ARG A 2 -0.62 -3.46 -4.30
C ARG A 2 -1.86 -2.61 -4.10
N PHE A 3 -2.72 -2.54 -5.10
CA PHE A 3 -4.05 -1.97 -4.95
C PHE A 3 -4.85 -2.75 -3.90
N VAL A 4 -5.57 -2.00 -3.07
CA VAL A 4 -6.54 -2.50 -2.10
C VAL A 4 -7.86 -1.81 -2.38
N ASP A 5 -8.75 -2.51 -3.07
CA ASP A 5 -10.10 -2.02 -3.34
C ASP A 5 -10.91 -1.93 -2.05
N ASN A 6 -11.18 -0.69 -1.62
CA ASN A 6 -12.01 -0.37 -0.47
C ASN A 6 -13.38 0.19 -0.87
N SER A 7 -13.79 0.06 -2.14
CA SER A 7 -15.06 0.62 -2.64
C SER A 7 -16.30 -0.07 -2.05
N PHE A 8 -16.15 -1.31 -1.58
CA PHE A 8 -17.24 -2.13 -1.05
C PHE A 8 -16.88 -2.72 0.31
N ILE A 9 -16.81 -1.87 1.33
CA ILE A 9 -16.62 -2.31 2.72
C ILE A 9 -17.99 -2.50 3.39
N THR A 10 -18.27 -3.73 3.83
CA THR A 10 -19.47 -4.01 4.63
C THR A 10 -19.20 -3.72 6.10
N THR A 11 -19.85 -2.70 6.64
CA THR A 11 -19.77 -2.33 8.05
C THR A 11 -20.75 -3.16 8.91
N PRO A 12 -20.49 -3.34 10.22
CA PRO A 12 -21.46 -3.93 11.13
C PRO A 12 -22.76 -3.12 11.21
N ASP A 13 -23.87 -3.77 11.59
CA ASP A 13 -25.16 -3.10 11.75
C ASP A 13 -25.07 -1.90 12.72
N GLY A 14 -25.62 -0.75 12.30
CA GLY A 14 -25.60 0.49 13.08
C GLY A 14 -24.20 1.09 13.29
N TRP A 15 -23.18 0.62 12.57
CA TRP A 15 -21.83 1.15 12.65
C TRP A 15 -21.76 2.60 12.19
N GLU A 16 -22.37 2.91 11.04
CA GLU A 16 -22.35 4.26 10.45
C GLU A 16 -23.00 5.29 11.37
N ASP A 17 -24.14 4.96 11.97
CA ASP A 17 -24.80 5.83 12.94
C ASP A 17 -23.92 6.12 14.15
N ARG A 18 -23.26 5.08 14.70
CA ARG A 18 -22.33 5.24 15.84
C ARG A 18 -21.10 6.05 15.45
N ALA A 19 -20.55 5.82 14.26
CA ALA A 19 -19.43 6.56 13.72
C ALA A 19 -19.79 8.05 13.57
N ASN A 20 -20.96 8.36 13.00
CA ASN A 20 -21.45 9.72 12.83
C ASN A 20 -21.66 10.44 14.17
N ILE A 21 -22.31 9.78 15.14
CA ILE A 21 -22.51 10.32 16.50
C ILE A 21 -21.17 10.62 17.16
N ALA A 22 -20.22 9.68 17.10
CA ALA A 22 -18.89 9.85 17.68
C ALA A 22 -18.08 10.96 16.98
N THR A 23 -18.20 11.10 15.66
CA THR A 23 -17.59 12.21 14.92
C THR A 23 -18.13 13.55 15.41
N GLN A 24 -19.46 13.71 15.55
CA GLN A 24 -20.04 14.97 16.04
C GLN A 24 -19.60 15.30 17.47
N ALA A 25 -19.62 14.32 18.38
CA ALA A 25 -19.15 14.51 19.75
C ALA A 25 -17.65 14.89 19.81
N LEU A 26 -16.82 14.28 18.95
CA LEU A 26 -15.39 14.61 18.84
C LEU A 26 -15.14 16.03 18.31
N LEU A 27 -15.94 16.48 17.35
CA LEU A 27 -15.86 17.83 16.80
C LEU A 27 -16.33 18.89 17.81
N GLN A 28 -17.33 18.57 18.63
CA GLN A 28 -17.81 19.42 19.73
C GLN A 28 -16.85 19.46 20.92
N GLY A 29 -15.94 18.48 21.01
CA GLY A 29 -14.97 18.37 22.10
C GLY A 29 -15.51 17.64 23.34
N ASP A 30 -16.65 16.96 23.22
CA ASP A 30 -17.28 16.20 24.30
C ASP A 30 -16.51 14.92 24.64
N ILE A 31 -15.81 14.37 23.65
CA ILE A 31 -15.01 13.15 23.78
C ILE A 31 -13.63 13.31 23.15
N SER A 32 -12.68 12.49 23.58
CA SER A 32 -11.45 12.24 22.82
C SER A 32 -11.63 11.09 21.83
N ALA A 33 -10.79 11.04 20.79
CA ALA A 33 -10.86 9.97 19.80
C ALA A 33 -10.72 8.58 20.44
N ASP A 34 -9.77 8.41 21.36
CA ASP A 34 -9.45 7.10 21.94
C ASP A 34 -10.54 6.55 22.88
N GLU A 35 -11.48 7.39 23.36
CA GLU A 35 -12.63 6.95 24.16
C GLU A 35 -13.60 6.07 23.36
N GLN A 36 -13.79 6.35 22.06
CA GLN A 36 -14.64 5.55 21.17
C GLN A 36 -13.81 4.66 20.24
N ALA A 37 -12.62 4.24 20.67
CA ALA A 37 -11.73 3.40 19.88
C ALA A 37 -12.34 2.06 19.45
N ILE A 38 -13.42 1.61 20.10
CA ILE A 38 -14.16 0.42 19.70
C ILE A 38 -14.73 0.52 18.27
N ILE A 39 -15.09 1.74 17.85
CA ILE A 39 -15.72 1.99 16.54
C ILE A 39 -14.79 1.65 15.39
N TRP A 40 -13.51 2.05 15.43
CA TRP A 40 -12.60 1.59 14.39
C TRP A 40 -12.14 0.16 14.66
N LYS A 41 -11.96 -0.27 15.92
CA LYS A 41 -11.48 -1.63 16.22
C LYS A 41 -12.41 -2.73 15.71
N GLU A 42 -13.73 -2.52 15.70
CA GLU A 42 -14.69 -3.53 15.26
C GLU A 42 -14.63 -3.81 13.75
N VAL A 43 -14.31 -2.82 12.91
CA VAL A 43 -14.14 -3.03 11.45
C VAL A 43 -12.80 -3.69 11.08
N LYS A 44 -11.91 -3.92 12.06
CA LYS A 44 -10.57 -4.49 11.81
C LYS A 44 -10.62 -5.82 11.06
N GLN A 45 -11.56 -6.71 11.39
CA GLN A 45 -11.66 -8.00 10.71
C GLN A 45 -12.12 -7.86 9.26
N VAL A 46 -13.07 -6.95 9.01
CA VAL A 46 -13.54 -6.62 7.67
C VAL A 46 -12.39 -6.07 6.83
N LEU A 47 -11.66 -5.08 7.34
CA LEU A 47 -10.51 -4.48 6.65
C LEU A 47 -9.38 -5.51 6.40
N ALA A 48 -9.12 -6.39 7.38
CA ALA A 48 -8.15 -7.46 7.22
C ALA A 48 -8.53 -8.42 6.07
N SER A 49 -9.82 -8.71 5.90
CA SER A 49 -10.30 -9.68 4.90
C SER A 49 -10.02 -9.22 3.47
N ILE A 50 -10.08 -7.91 3.18
CA ILE A 50 -9.83 -7.31 1.85
C ILE A 50 -8.40 -7.65 1.37
N SER A 51 -7.46 -7.80 2.30
CA SER A 51 -6.08 -8.11 2.00
C SER A 51 -5.60 -9.50 2.42
N ASN A 52 -6.49 -10.43 2.77
CA ASN A 52 -6.11 -11.71 3.39
C ASN A 52 -5.15 -11.54 4.57
N ALA A 53 -5.44 -10.56 5.43
CA ALA A 53 -4.67 -10.19 6.60
C ALA A 53 -3.22 -9.73 6.30
N ARG A 54 -2.92 -9.31 5.07
CA ARG A 54 -1.65 -8.65 4.72
C ARG A 54 -1.71 -7.17 5.07
N CYS A 55 -0.61 -6.59 5.54
CA CYS A 55 -0.47 -5.14 5.68
C CYS A 55 -0.74 -4.46 4.34
N TRP A 56 -1.57 -3.42 4.30
CA TRP A 56 -1.90 -2.71 3.06
C TRP A 56 -0.69 -1.97 2.47
N TYR A 57 0.26 -1.54 3.32
CA TYR A 57 1.47 -0.86 2.88
C TYR A 57 2.56 -1.82 2.38
N CYS A 58 3.04 -2.73 3.24
CA CYS A 58 4.19 -3.59 2.94
C CYS A 58 3.82 -4.97 2.41
N GLU A 59 2.53 -5.33 2.38
CA GLU A 59 2.00 -6.63 1.94
C GLU A 59 2.45 -7.85 2.75
N THR A 60 3.21 -7.66 3.83
CA THR A 60 3.57 -8.74 4.75
C THR A 60 2.35 -9.22 5.53
N SER A 61 2.18 -10.54 5.60
CA SER A 61 1.35 -11.19 6.61
C SER A 61 2.24 -11.54 7.81
N ILE A 62 1.89 -11.08 9.02
CA ILE A 62 2.66 -11.34 10.24
C ILE A 62 1.87 -12.33 11.12
N PRO A 63 2.29 -13.61 11.20
CA PRO A 63 1.68 -14.56 12.11
C PRO A 63 1.80 -14.06 13.56
N ARG A 64 0.71 -14.16 14.34
CA ARG A 64 0.65 -13.80 15.77
C ARG A 64 0.88 -12.32 16.13
N THR A 65 0.76 -11.38 15.18
CA THR A 65 0.78 -9.95 15.49
C THR A 65 -0.59 -9.33 15.28
N ASP A 66 -1.02 -8.52 16.26
CA ASP A 66 -2.16 -7.64 16.10
C ASP A 66 -1.80 -6.46 15.20
N ASN A 67 -2.04 -6.61 13.90
CA ASN A 67 -2.07 -5.48 12.99
C ASN A 67 -3.04 -4.41 13.51
N ALA A 68 -2.71 -3.15 13.25
CA ALA A 68 -3.49 -1.99 13.67
C ALA A 68 -4.36 -1.48 12.52
N ILE A 69 -5.30 -0.61 12.87
CA ILE A 69 -5.93 0.28 11.91
C ILE A 69 -5.17 1.60 11.96
N ASP A 70 -4.47 1.90 10.88
CA ASP A 70 -3.90 3.21 10.64
C ASP A 70 -5.00 4.15 10.12
N HIS A 71 -4.93 5.41 10.53
CA HIS A 71 -5.75 6.48 9.96
C HIS A 71 -4.88 7.20 8.94
N PHE A 72 -5.14 7.00 7.64
CA PHE A 72 -4.29 7.53 6.57
C PHE A 72 -4.02 9.02 6.77
N ARG A 73 -5.08 9.80 6.97
CA ARG A 73 -5.07 11.11 7.59
C ARG A 73 -5.12 10.99 9.11
N PRO A 74 -4.10 11.46 9.87
CA PRO A 74 -4.01 11.22 11.31
C PRO A 74 -5.17 11.81 12.11
N LYS A 75 -5.74 11.02 13.03
CA LYS A 75 -6.74 11.50 14.00
C LYS A 75 -6.20 12.45 15.07
N GLY A 76 -4.89 12.38 15.34
CA GLY A 76 -4.18 13.22 16.31
C GLY A 76 -3.24 14.22 15.64
N GLN A 77 -2.48 14.96 16.46
CA GLN A 77 -1.59 16.02 15.98
C GLN A 77 -0.71 15.55 14.80
N VAL A 78 -0.86 16.23 13.68
CA VAL A 78 -0.15 15.92 12.43
C VAL A 78 1.31 16.34 12.53
N ARG A 79 2.18 15.54 11.93
CA ARG A 79 3.61 15.82 11.80
C ARG A 79 3.96 16.03 10.33
N GLY A 80 4.44 17.23 10.01
CA GLY A 80 4.94 17.53 8.68
C GLY A 80 6.39 17.06 8.54
N VAL A 81 6.73 16.53 7.37
CA VAL A 81 8.10 16.19 6.99
C VAL A 81 8.32 16.49 5.52
N ARG A 82 9.56 16.80 5.16
CA ARG A 82 10.01 16.85 3.77
C ARG A 82 11.28 16.02 3.58
N LEU A 83 11.63 15.74 2.34
CA LEU A 83 12.93 15.17 2.02
C LEU A 83 14.01 16.24 2.21
N SER A 84 15.19 15.82 2.68
CA SER A 84 16.39 16.63 2.68
C SER A 84 16.86 16.96 1.26
N GLU A 85 17.77 17.91 1.10
CA GLU A 85 18.30 18.32 -0.21
C GLU A 85 19.03 17.19 -0.93
N ASP A 86 19.84 16.41 -0.20
CA ASP A 86 20.44 15.17 -0.72
C ASP A 86 19.38 14.09 -0.96
N GLY A 87 18.22 14.24 -0.32
CA GLY A 87 17.04 13.44 -0.50
C GLY A 87 17.07 12.06 0.15
N ASN A 88 17.99 11.83 1.06
CA ASN A 88 18.16 10.54 1.74
C ASN A 88 17.54 10.52 3.14
N ASN A 89 17.20 11.70 3.68
CA ASN A 89 16.72 11.86 5.04
C ASN A 89 15.38 12.62 5.07
N LEU A 90 14.65 12.45 6.18
CA LEU A 90 13.47 13.26 6.48
C LEU A 90 13.88 14.45 7.36
N ILE A 91 13.41 15.62 7.00
CA ILE A 91 13.51 16.84 7.80
C ILE A 91 12.11 17.14 8.33
N ASN A 92 11.96 17.23 9.65
CA ASN A 92 10.71 17.68 10.26
C ASN A 92 10.46 19.14 9.88
N ILE A 93 9.21 19.45 9.52
CA ILE A 93 8.76 20.82 9.31
C ILE A 93 7.72 21.18 10.36
N THR A 94 7.74 22.44 10.78
CA THR A 94 6.68 22.98 11.63
C THR A 94 5.46 23.26 10.75
N ILE A 95 4.30 22.73 11.14
CA ILE A 95 3.02 23.06 10.52
C ILE A 95 2.43 24.21 11.33
N GLU A 96 2.22 25.34 10.67
CA GLU A 96 1.59 26.54 11.26
C GLU A 96 0.38 26.97 10.41
N PRO A 97 -0.82 27.12 11.00
CA PRO A 97 -1.14 26.84 12.39
C PRO A 97 -1.03 25.34 12.75
N LYS A 98 -0.78 25.01 14.02
CA LYS A 98 -0.67 23.61 14.45
C LYS A 98 -1.94 22.81 14.09
N HIS A 99 -1.77 21.76 13.28
CA HIS A 99 -2.88 20.88 12.90
C HIS A 99 -3.16 19.81 13.98
N SER A 100 -4.35 19.87 14.59
CA SER A 100 -4.73 19.01 15.73
C SER A 100 -5.10 17.57 15.35
N GLY A 101 -5.26 17.29 14.06
CA GLY A 101 -5.70 16.00 13.50
C GLY A 101 -6.93 16.19 12.63
N TYR A 102 -7.15 15.28 11.68
CA TYR A 102 -8.30 15.28 10.79
C TYR A 102 -9.49 14.68 11.54
N LYS A 103 -10.01 15.44 12.52
CA LYS A 103 -11.00 14.92 13.48
C LYS A 103 -12.26 14.40 12.79
N TRP A 104 -12.69 15.07 11.72
CA TRP A 104 -13.86 14.67 10.91
C TRP A 104 -13.66 13.32 10.22
N LEU A 105 -12.42 12.86 10.01
CA LEU A 105 -12.09 11.56 9.40
C LEU A 105 -11.71 10.48 10.44
N THR A 106 -11.93 10.73 11.73
CA THR A 106 -11.51 9.80 12.79
C THR A 106 -12.27 8.49 12.75
N TYR A 107 -13.57 8.55 12.44
CA TYR A 107 -14.44 7.38 12.32
C TYR A 107 -14.89 7.13 10.89
N ASP A 108 -14.14 7.65 9.91
CA ASP A 108 -14.41 7.43 8.50
C ASP A 108 -13.70 6.16 8.03
N ILE A 109 -14.49 5.24 7.48
CA ILE A 109 -13.99 3.96 6.99
C ILE A 109 -13.06 4.10 5.78
N GLU A 110 -13.25 5.13 4.96
CA GLU A 110 -12.39 5.41 3.80
C GLU A 110 -11.02 5.95 4.23
N ASN A 111 -10.88 6.42 5.48
CA ASN A 111 -9.62 6.85 6.06
C ASN A 111 -8.83 5.71 6.72
N PHE A 112 -9.38 4.49 6.81
CA PHE A 112 -8.73 3.38 7.51
C PHE A 112 -7.86 2.51 6.62
N ARG A 113 -6.64 2.20 7.09
CA ARG A 113 -5.72 1.26 6.43
C ARG A 113 -5.34 0.14 7.38
N PHE A 114 -5.56 -1.11 6.98
CA PHE A 114 -5.12 -2.26 7.79
C PHE A 114 -3.60 -2.43 7.68
N SER A 115 -2.88 -2.01 8.72
CA SER A 115 -1.43 -1.87 8.70
C SER A 115 -0.77 -2.74 9.77
N CYS A 116 0.41 -3.27 9.48
CA CYS A 116 1.25 -3.84 10.53
C CYS A 116 1.79 -2.72 11.45
N LYS A 117 2.19 -3.11 12.66
CA LYS A 117 2.79 -2.16 13.63
C LYS A 117 4.07 -1.51 13.11
N HIS A 118 4.82 -2.18 12.24
CA HIS A 118 6.07 -1.64 11.68
C HIS A 118 5.85 -0.50 10.68
N CYS A 119 4.77 -0.56 9.89
CA CYS A 119 4.41 0.53 8.98
C CYS A 119 3.62 1.63 9.69
N ASN A 120 2.82 1.28 10.71
CA ASN A 120 1.95 2.23 11.40
C ASN A 120 2.65 3.00 12.53
N GLU A 121 3.50 2.36 13.33
CA GLU A 121 4.10 2.98 14.52
C GLU A 121 5.54 3.39 14.23
N TYR A 122 5.92 4.61 14.63
CA TYR A 122 7.29 5.06 14.51
C TYR A 122 8.21 4.20 15.40
N ARG A 123 9.20 3.57 14.79
CA ARG A 123 10.13 2.67 15.47
C ARG A 123 11.56 2.95 15.03
N LYS A 124 12.48 2.89 15.99
CA LYS A 124 13.91 2.71 15.75
C LYS A 124 14.16 1.20 15.79
N ASN A 125 14.64 0.59 14.72
CA ASN A 125 15.07 -0.81 14.80
C ASN A 125 16.43 -0.92 15.50
N LEU A 126 16.77 -2.12 15.97
CA LEU A 126 18.05 -2.39 16.63
C LEU A 126 19.27 -2.19 15.70
N ALA A 127 19.04 -2.22 14.38
CA ALA A 127 20.03 -1.97 13.34
C ALA A 127 20.20 -0.48 13.00
N GLY A 128 19.53 0.44 13.73
CA GLY A 128 19.67 1.89 13.56
C GLY A 128 18.82 2.54 12.46
N THR A 129 18.00 1.80 11.71
CA THR A 129 17.03 2.39 10.76
C THR A 129 15.73 2.80 11.48
N HIS A 130 15.12 3.87 10.99
CA HIS A 130 13.99 4.53 11.62
C HIS A 130 12.88 4.70 10.58
N GLY A 131 11.64 4.43 10.97
CA GLY A 131 10.48 4.60 10.10
C GLY A 131 9.18 4.20 10.79
N GLY A 132 8.07 4.28 10.06
CA GLY A 132 6.71 4.11 10.57
C GLY A 132 5.94 5.43 10.47
N LYS A 133 4.75 5.37 9.88
CA LYS A 133 3.91 6.53 9.56
C LYS A 133 3.55 7.33 10.79
N TRP A 134 3.07 6.70 11.85
CA TRP A 134 2.57 7.35 13.05
C TRP A 134 1.59 8.49 12.68
N ASN A 135 1.93 9.73 13.01
CA ASN A 135 1.17 10.92 12.61
C ASN A 135 1.84 11.72 11.49
N TYR A 136 2.86 11.19 10.80
CA TYR A 136 3.45 11.82 9.64
C TYR A 136 2.45 11.80 8.48
N PHE A 137 2.14 12.99 7.97
CA PHE A 137 1.24 13.16 6.84
C PHE A 137 1.69 14.36 5.99
N PRO A 138 2.79 14.21 5.23
CA PRO A 138 3.29 15.24 4.34
C PRO A 138 2.36 15.45 3.15
N LEU A 139 2.29 16.70 2.68
CA LEU A 139 1.60 17.09 1.47
C LEU A 139 2.60 17.47 0.37
N ILE A 140 2.13 17.50 -0.88
CA ILE A 140 2.90 18.09 -1.98
C ILE A 140 3.07 19.59 -1.76
N ASP A 141 1.97 20.27 -1.46
CA ASP A 141 1.93 21.65 -1.03
C ASP A 141 1.37 21.76 0.39
N GLU A 142 2.24 22.04 1.35
CA GLU A 142 1.87 22.21 2.76
C GLU A 142 0.98 23.44 3.00
N ALA A 143 0.96 24.42 2.08
CA ALA A 143 0.06 25.58 2.17
C ALA A 143 -1.41 25.22 1.88
N ARG A 144 -1.66 24.05 1.27
CA ARG A 144 -2.99 23.53 0.92
C ARG A 144 -3.55 22.55 1.96
N ARG A 145 -2.93 22.45 3.12
CA ARG A 145 -3.39 21.56 4.18
C ARG A 145 -4.81 21.90 4.63
N ALA A 146 -5.69 20.91 4.61
CA ALA A 146 -7.06 21.07 5.07
C ALA A 146 -7.11 21.18 6.59
N TYR A 147 -7.87 22.13 7.14
CA TYR A 147 -8.13 22.26 8.59
C TYR A 147 -9.60 21.95 8.95
N GLN A 148 -10.41 21.71 7.94
CA GLN A 148 -11.83 21.38 7.99
C GLN A 148 -12.18 20.52 6.77
N GLU A 149 -13.32 19.85 6.81
CA GLU A 149 -13.74 18.90 5.78
C GLU A 149 -13.88 19.54 4.39
N ILE A 150 -14.38 20.76 4.32
CA ILE A 150 -14.63 21.45 3.04
C ILE A 150 -13.35 21.83 2.27
N ASP A 151 -12.19 21.81 2.93
CA ASP A 151 -10.89 22.13 2.30
C ASP A 151 -10.19 20.86 1.77
N LEU A 152 -10.76 19.67 2.01
CA LEU A 152 -10.09 18.39 1.77
C LEU A 152 -9.78 18.15 0.28
N ASP A 153 -10.62 18.68 -0.62
CA ASP A 153 -10.50 18.51 -2.07
C ASP A 153 -9.31 19.28 -2.66
N ASP A 154 -8.82 20.32 -1.98
CA ASP A 154 -7.65 21.11 -2.39
C ASP A 154 -6.33 20.48 -1.93
N GLU A 155 -6.39 19.46 -1.07
CA GLU A 155 -5.23 18.84 -0.45
C GLU A 155 -4.69 17.67 -1.28
N GLU A 156 -3.38 17.67 -1.55
CA GLU A 156 -2.68 16.58 -2.24
C GLU A 156 -1.71 15.84 -1.30
N PRO A 157 -2.09 14.63 -0.81
CA PRO A 157 -1.21 13.83 0.03
C PRO A 157 0.06 13.41 -0.71
N ALA A 158 1.22 13.58 -0.07
CA ALA A 158 2.48 13.10 -0.64
C ALA A 158 2.70 11.59 -0.41
N LEU A 159 1.95 10.99 0.54
CA LEU A 159 2.01 9.57 0.80
C LEU A 159 1.17 8.79 -0.23
N LEU A 160 1.75 7.73 -0.78
CA LEU A 160 1.07 6.83 -1.69
C LEU A 160 0.05 5.98 -0.95
N ASP A 161 -1.20 6.06 -1.40
CA ASP A 161 -2.30 5.33 -0.81
C ASP A 161 -2.56 4.00 -1.55
N PRO A 162 -2.48 2.83 -0.89
CA PRO A 162 -2.84 1.56 -1.53
C PRO A 162 -4.32 1.50 -1.99
N CYS A 163 -5.19 2.36 -1.49
CA CYS A 163 -6.59 2.46 -1.90
C CYS A 163 -6.79 3.38 -3.11
N ASN A 164 -5.76 4.11 -3.56
CA ASN A 164 -5.80 4.85 -4.81
C ASN A 164 -5.27 3.96 -5.96
N VAL A 165 -6.09 3.78 -6.99
CA VAL A 165 -5.83 2.89 -8.13
C VAL A 165 -4.59 3.30 -8.95
N LEU A 166 -4.18 4.57 -8.89
CA LEU A 166 -3.03 5.10 -9.63
C LEU A 166 -1.75 5.13 -8.76
N ASP A 167 -1.87 5.33 -7.45
CA ASP A 167 -0.73 5.51 -6.55
C ASP A 167 0.15 4.27 -6.41
N TRP A 168 -0.44 3.09 -6.22
CA TRP A 168 0.33 1.87 -5.96
C TRP A 168 1.26 1.49 -7.13
N ARG A 169 0.91 1.88 -8.37
CA ARG A 169 1.70 1.67 -9.60
C ARG A 169 2.91 2.60 -9.72
N LEU A 170 3.01 3.62 -8.84
CA LEU A 170 4.19 4.49 -8.79
C LEU A 170 5.39 3.77 -8.15
N PHE A 171 5.17 2.75 -7.31
CA PHE A 171 6.25 1.97 -6.72
C PHE A 171 7.04 1.18 -7.78
N SER A 172 8.36 1.30 -7.73
CA SER A 172 9.29 0.50 -8.51
C SER A 172 10.20 -0.31 -7.60
N TYR A 173 10.72 -1.43 -8.10
CA TYR A 173 11.60 -2.31 -7.34
C TYR A 173 12.79 -2.76 -8.17
N ASP A 174 13.97 -2.83 -7.56
CA ASP A 174 15.13 -3.39 -8.22
C ASP A 174 15.14 -4.93 -8.14
N LYS A 175 16.18 -5.54 -8.73
CA LYS A 175 16.37 -7.00 -8.73
C LYS A 175 16.62 -7.61 -7.34
N THR A 176 16.91 -6.78 -6.34
CA THR A 176 17.13 -7.18 -4.94
C THR A 176 15.87 -7.00 -4.09
N GLY A 177 14.75 -6.59 -4.70
CA GLY A 177 13.51 -6.31 -4.01
C GLY A 177 13.50 -4.96 -3.27
N CYS A 178 14.54 -4.15 -3.43
CA CYS A 178 14.62 -2.82 -2.85
C CYS A 178 13.69 -1.87 -3.61
N PRO A 179 12.78 -1.14 -2.92
CA PRO A 179 11.92 -0.19 -3.58
C PRO A 179 12.70 1.08 -3.94
N PHE A 180 12.40 1.68 -5.08
CA PHE A 180 13.02 2.94 -5.52
C PHE A 180 12.04 3.79 -6.34
N SER A 181 12.40 5.05 -6.56
CA SER A 181 11.70 5.94 -7.50
C SER A 181 12.37 5.88 -8.88
N ARG A 182 11.59 5.53 -9.91
CA ARG A 182 12.02 5.57 -11.31
C ARG A 182 11.86 6.94 -11.98
N PHE A 183 11.24 7.89 -11.29
CA PHE A 183 10.89 9.20 -11.83
C PHE A 183 12.08 10.15 -11.77
N LYS A 184 12.01 11.23 -12.55
CA LYS A 184 13.05 12.27 -12.53
C LYS A 184 13.11 12.89 -11.13
N ARG A 185 14.32 12.97 -10.56
CA ARG A 185 14.55 13.51 -9.21
C ARG A 185 13.86 14.87 -9.03
N GLY A 186 13.09 15.03 -7.95
CA GLY A 186 12.41 16.28 -7.61
C GLY A 186 11.08 16.53 -8.30
N THR A 187 10.64 15.63 -9.19
CA THR A 187 9.23 15.61 -9.63
C THR A 187 8.30 15.21 -8.48
N GLU A 188 7.02 15.51 -8.61
CA GLU A 188 6.02 15.15 -7.62
C GLU A 188 6.00 13.64 -7.36
N GLU A 189 5.98 12.82 -8.41
CA GLU A 189 5.97 11.36 -8.31
C GLU A 189 7.23 10.84 -7.63
N ASP A 190 8.39 11.45 -7.89
CA ASP A 190 9.63 11.10 -7.20
C ASP A 190 9.56 11.38 -5.69
N ILE A 191 9.05 12.56 -5.33
CA ILE A 191 8.87 12.96 -3.93
C ILE A 191 7.90 12.01 -3.23
N ARG A 192 6.75 11.71 -3.86
CA ARG A 192 5.72 10.82 -3.32
C ARG A 192 6.26 9.42 -3.05
N VAL A 193 6.92 8.82 -4.03
CA VAL A 193 7.50 7.48 -3.89
C VAL A 193 8.54 7.46 -2.77
N ARG A 194 9.47 8.42 -2.74
CA ARG A 194 10.56 8.44 -1.76
C ARG A 194 10.07 8.70 -0.34
N LEU A 195 9.13 9.63 -0.15
CA LEU A 195 8.48 9.85 1.15
C LEU A 195 7.77 8.58 1.60
N SER A 196 7.03 7.92 0.73
CA SER A 196 6.30 6.70 1.06
C SER A 196 7.23 5.53 1.42
N ILE A 197 8.30 5.30 0.66
CA ILE A 197 9.33 4.29 0.99
C ILE A 197 9.88 4.55 2.39
N ARG A 198 10.22 5.80 2.70
CA ARG A 198 10.87 6.16 3.95
C ARG A 198 9.92 6.12 5.14
N ILE A 199 8.74 6.73 5.01
CA ILE A 199 7.74 6.86 6.08
C ILE A 199 7.11 5.51 6.40
N TYR A 200 6.72 4.72 5.40
CA TYR A 200 6.20 3.36 5.63
C TYR A 200 7.29 2.33 5.92
N HIS A 201 8.57 2.74 5.86
CA HIS A 201 9.73 1.89 6.16
C HIS A 201 9.78 0.64 5.26
N LEU A 202 9.59 0.83 3.95
CA LEU A 202 9.43 -0.26 2.97
C LEU A 202 10.75 -0.83 2.46
N ASP A 203 11.84 -0.06 2.59
CA ASP A 203 13.20 -0.52 2.33
C ASP A 203 13.81 -1.08 3.62
N GLN A 204 13.43 -2.31 3.93
CA GLN A 204 13.99 -3.07 5.04
C GLN A 204 14.56 -4.37 4.48
N LYS A 205 15.75 -4.76 4.95
CA LYS A 205 16.43 -5.97 4.50
C LYS A 205 15.51 -7.19 4.46
N GLY A 206 14.76 -7.45 5.54
CA GLY A 206 13.82 -8.56 5.60
C GLY A 206 12.65 -8.47 4.61
N LEU A 207 12.17 -7.25 4.29
CA LEU A 207 11.15 -7.05 3.26
C LEU A 207 11.73 -7.31 1.85
N ASN A 208 12.94 -6.82 1.59
CA ASN A 208 13.62 -6.97 0.31
C ASN A 208 13.94 -8.45 0.03
N GLU A 209 14.47 -9.16 1.04
CA GLU A 209 14.71 -10.61 0.98
C GLU A 209 13.42 -11.40 0.76
N ALA A 210 12.33 -11.05 1.47
CA ALA A 210 11.06 -11.73 1.32
C ALA A 210 10.41 -11.51 -0.06
N ARG A 211 10.53 -10.30 -0.63
CA ARG A 211 10.14 -10.02 -2.02
C ARG A 211 10.91 -10.91 -3.00
N CYS A 212 12.24 -10.96 -2.88
CA CYS A 212 13.08 -11.84 -3.69
C CYS A 212 12.69 -13.32 -3.54
N ALA A 213 12.42 -13.77 -2.32
CA ALA A 213 12.01 -15.14 -2.06
C ALA A 213 10.70 -15.51 -2.79
N GLN A 214 9.71 -14.61 -2.84
CA GLN A 214 8.50 -14.85 -3.62
C GLN A 214 8.80 -14.92 -5.13
N TRP A 215 9.63 -14.03 -5.65
CA TRP A 215 10.00 -14.07 -7.07
C TRP A 215 10.77 -15.33 -7.46
N SER A 216 11.62 -15.86 -6.59
CA SER A 216 12.29 -17.15 -6.80
C SER A 216 11.31 -18.32 -6.94
N LEU A 217 10.11 -18.23 -6.35
CA LEU A 217 9.05 -19.24 -6.50
C LEU A 217 8.21 -19.02 -7.77
N VAL A 218 8.02 -17.78 -8.19
CA VAL A 218 7.16 -17.42 -9.34
C VAL A 218 7.92 -17.45 -10.67
N SER A 219 9.18 -17.03 -10.68
CA SER A 219 9.99 -16.94 -11.90
C SER A 219 10.15 -18.27 -12.67
N PRO A 220 10.24 -19.46 -12.02
CA PRO A 220 10.21 -20.72 -12.75
C PRO A 220 8.88 -20.97 -13.48
N ILE A 221 7.75 -20.62 -12.84
CA ILE A 221 6.41 -20.73 -13.45
C ILE A 221 6.33 -19.82 -14.68
N VAL A 222 6.76 -18.57 -14.56
CA VAL A 222 6.77 -17.60 -15.67
C VAL A 222 7.64 -18.12 -16.83
N ARG A 223 8.84 -18.62 -16.53
CA ARG A 223 9.75 -19.21 -17.53
C ARG A 223 9.09 -20.39 -18.27
N ASP A 224 8.39 -21.27 -17.55
CA ASP A 224 7.71 -22.41 -18.16
C ASP A 224 6.53 -21.97 -19.01
N ILE A 225 5.75 -20.96 -18.58
CA ILE A 225 4.70 -20.36 -19.41
C ILE A 225 5.30 -19.78 -20.70
N LYS A 226 6.39 -18.99 -20.62
CA LYS A 226 7.08 -18.44 -21.80
C LYS A 226 7.50 -19.56 -22.76
N LYS A 227 8.13 -20.61 -22.24
CA LYS A 227 8.54 -21.81 -23.02
C LYS A 227 7.34 -22.47 -23.72
N TRP A 228 6.26 -22.76 -22.99
CA TRP A 228 5.08 -23.42 -23.55
C TRP A 228 4.32 -22.54 -24.53
N TYR A 229 4.31 -21.23 -24.31
CA TYR A 229 3.70 -20.27 -25.24
C TYR A 229 4.39 -20.31 -26.60
N LEU A 230 5.73 -20.28 -26.66
CA LEU A 230 6.46 -20.37 -27.94
C LEU A 230 6.22 -21.70 -28.65
N LYS A 231 6.17 -22.82 -27.89
CA LYS A 231 5.82 -24.13 -28.45
C LYS A 231 4.38 -24.18 -28.98
N LYS A 232 3.44 -23.55 -28.27
CA LYS A 232 2.04 -23.39 -28.71
C LYS A 232 1.98 -22.64 -30.04
N LEU A 233 2.76 -21.57 -30.23
CA LEU A 233 2.84 -20.85 -31.51
C LEU A 233 3.39 -21.70 -32.65
N ARG A 234 4.30 -22.64 -32.37
CA ARG A 234 4.82 -23.62 -33.34
C ARG A 234 3.88 -24.79 -33.62
N ARG A 235 2.75 -24.86 -32.90
CA ARG A 235 1.76 -25.95 -32.97
C ARG A 235 2.31 -27.31 -32.51
N ASP A 236 3.25 -27.30 -31.56
CA ASP A 236 3.75 -28.52 -30.94
C ASP A 236 2.60 -29.27 -30.21
N PRO A 237 2.46 -30.60 -30.39
CA PRO A 237 1.44 -31.38 -29.69
C PRO A 237 1.52 -31.21 -28.16
N GLY A 238 0.36 -31.00 -27.51
CA GLY A 238 0.24 -30.85 -26.06
C GLY A 238 0.67 -29.49 -25.48
N ALA A 239 1.34 -28.64 -26.25
CA ALA A 239 1.87 -27.36 -25.75
C ALA A 239 0.78 -26.41 -25.24
N ALA A 240 -0.39 -26.40 -25.87
CA ALA A 240 -1.53 -25.60 -25.41
C ALA A 240 -1.99 -26.01 -23.99
N SER A 241 -2.15 -27.30 -23.74
CA SER A 241 -2.53 -27.82 -22.42
C SER A 241 -1.48 -27.51 -21.35
N CYS A 242 -0.20 -27.63 -21.68
CA CYS A 242 0.88 -27.27 -20.76
C CYS A 242 0.91 -25.77 -20.45
N PHE A 243 0.72 -24.93 -21.47
CA PHE A 243 0.60 -23.47 -21.29
C PHE A 243 -0.56 -23.12 -20.36
N ASP A 244 -1.75 -23.68 -20.59
CA ASP A 244 -2.94 -23.38 -19.77
C ASP A 244 -2.76 -23.85 -18.31
N THR A 245 -2.07 -24.98 -18.12
CA THR A 245 -1.76 -25.51 -16.78
C THR A 245 -0.82 -24.59 -16.01
N GLU A 246 0.28 -24.14 -16.61
CA GLU A 246 1.22 -23.24 -15.95
C GLU A 246 0.60 -21.84 -15.75
N LEU A 247 -0.15 -21.34 -16.72
CA LEU A 247 -0.86 -20.07 -16.60
C LEU A 247 -1.89 -20.11 -15.45
N LYS A 248 -2.60 -21.24 -15.27
CA LYS A 248 -3.50 -21.43 -14.13
C LYS A 248 -2.76 -21.33 -12.79
N LYS A 249 -1.56 -21.91 -12.67
CA LYS A 249 -0.74 -21.78 -11.45
C LYS A 249 -0.40 -20.31 -11.18
N LEU A 250 0.05 -19.58 -12.20
CA LEU A 250 0.37 -18.15 -12.05
C LEU A 250 -0.88 -17.34 -11.66
N ARG A 251 -2.05 -17.62 -12.25
CA ARG A 251 -3.31 -16.96 -11.86
C ARG A 251 -3.71 -17.26 -10.42
N GLN A 252 -3.46 -18.47 -9.92
CA GLN A 252 -3.71 -18.81 -8.52
C GLN A 252 -2.84 -17.99 -7.56
N TRP A 253 -1.63 -17.60 -7.97
CA TRP A 253 -0.76 -16.76 -7.14
C TRP A 253 -1.38 -15.39 -6.87
N PHE A 254 -1.95 -14.76 -7.89
CA PHE A 254 -2.55 -13.43 -7.82
C PHE A 254 -4.04 -13.44 -7.45
N HIS A 255 -4.65 -14.61 -7.32
CA HIS A 255 -6.07 -14.71 -7.00
C HIS A 255 -6.40 -13.97 -5.68
N PRO A 256 -7.53 -13.24 -5.58
CA PRO A 256 -7.87 -12.48 -4.37
C PRO A 256 -7.97 -13.33 -3.10
N LYS A 257 -8.22 -14.64 -3.19
CA LYS A 257 -8.20 -15.58 -2.04
C LYS A 257 -6.83 -16.17 -1.70
N SER A 258 -5.79 -15.82 -2.46
CA SER A 258 -4.42 -16.31 -2.25
C SER A 258 -3.80 -15.69 -1.00
N LYS A 259 -3.07 -16.50 -0.22
CA LYS A 259 -2.32 -16.04 0.94
C LYS A 259 -0.91 -15.53 0.59
N ASN A 260 -0.55 -15.51 -0.70
CA ASN A 260 0.75 -15.05 -1.16
C ASN A 260 0.94 -13.55 -0.85
N SER A 261 2.18 -13.14 -0.60
CA SER A 261 2.51 -11.76 -0.21
C SER A 261 3.33 -11.07 -1.30
N TYR A 262 3.48 -9.75 -1.18
CA TYR A 262 4.29 -8.93 -2.10
C TYR A 262 3.84 -9.03 -3.56
N LEU A 263 2.51 -9.08 -3.79
CA LEU A 263 1.94 -9.19 -5.13
C LEU A 263 2.28 -7.96 -5.98
N GLY A 264 2.34 -6.77 -5.38
CA GLY A 264 2.75 -5.57 -6.11
C GLY A 264 4.17 -5.67 -6.69
N PHE A 265 5.10 -6.28 -5.94
CA PHE A 265 6.44 -6.58 -6.44
C PHE A 265 6.40 -7.58 -7.61
N LEU A 266 5.62 -8.66 -7.49
CA LEU A 266 5.49 -9.65 -8.56
C LEU A 266 4.85 -9.08 -9.83
N VAL A 267 3.84 -8.23 -9.69
CA VAL A 267 3.24 -7.47 -10.80
C VAL A 267 4.31 -6.60 -11.47
N TYR A 268 5.07 -5.84 -10.69
CA TYR A 268 6.15 -5.02 -11.24
C TYR A 268 7.19 -5.85 -12.01
N GLN A 269 7.59 -7.03 -11.51
CA GLN A 269 8.51 -7.91 -12.22
C GLN A 269 7.95 -8.37 -13.58
N LEU A 270 6.66 -8.71 -13.65
CA LEU A 270 5.99 -9.04 -14.92
C LEU A 270 5.93 -7.83 -15.85
N GLU A 271 5.68 -6.64 -15.31
CA GLU A 271 5.70 -5.38 -16.06
C GLU A 271 7.09 -4.98 -16.56
N GLN A 272 8.17 -5.50 -15.98
CA GLN A 272 9.52 -5.26 -16.50
C GLN A 272 9.98 -6.33 -17.51
N ASP A 273 9.17 -7.34 -17.80
CA ASP A 273 9.52 -8.33 -18.82
C ASP A 273 9.62 -7.64 -20.19
N PRO A 274 10.80 -7.67 -20.86
CA PRO A 274 11.02 -6.97 -22.12
C PRO A 274 10.24 -7.58 -23.28
N ASP A 275 9.86 -8.85 -23.15
CA ASP A 275 9.18 -9.60 -24.20
C ASP A 275 7.65 -9.53 -24.07
N ARG A 276 7.11 -8.85 -23.04
CA ARG A 276 5.68 -8.85 -22.70
C ARG A 276 4.75 -8.28 -23.79
N ILE A 277 5.31 -7.55 -24.75
CA ILE A 277 4.57 -6.95 -25.86
C ILE A 277 4.79 -7.77 -27.14
N THR A 278 6.02 -8.16 -27.42
CA THR A 278 6.43 -8.74 -28.71
C THR A 278 6.28 -10.26 -28.76
N LEU A 279 6.89 -10.99 -27.82
CA LEU A 279 6.91 -12.46 -27.83
C LEU A 279 5.88 -13.08 -26.89
N HIS A 280 5.46 -12.34 -25.85
CA HIS A 280 4.61 -12.84 -24.78
C HIS A 280 3.47 -11.88 -24.43
N PRO A 281 2.59 -11.53 -25.38
CA PRO A 281 1.47 -10.60 -25.16
C PRO A 281 0.51 -11.06 -24.04
N TRP A 282 0.46 -12.36 -23.76
CA TRP A 282 -0.31 -12.92 -22.65
C TRP A 282 0.05 -12.32 -21.28
N ILE A 283 1.29 -11.82 -21.10
CA ILE A 283 1.71 -11.14 -19.87
C ILE A 283 0.92 -9.83 -19.73
N THR A 284 0.85 -9.04 -20.80
CA THR A 284 0.10 -7.78 -20.83
C THR A 284 -1.38 -8.03 -20.60
N ASP A 285 -1.96 -9.07 -21.19
CA ASP A 285 -3.37 -9.41 -20.98
C ASP A 285 -3.64 -9.91 -19.56
N LEU A 286 -2.73 -10.69 -18.97
CA LEU A 286 -2.81 -11.07 -17.56
C LEU A 286 -2.81 -9.82 -16.67
N LEU A 287 -1.88 -8.89 -16.88
CA LEU A 287 -1.73 -7.67 -16.07
C LEU A 287 -2.98 -6.78 -16.07
N LYS A 288 -3.75 -6.74 -17.18
CA LYS A 288 -5.04 -6.03 -17.24
C LYS A 288 -6.09 -6.61 -16.29
N THR A 289 -5.94 -7.89 -15.93
CA THR A 289 -6.84 -8.58 -14.98
C THR A 289 -6.35 -8.52 -13.54
N LEU A 290 -5.14 -7.99 -13.31
CA LEU A 290 -4.54 -7.84 -12.00
C LEU A 290 -4.75 -6.39 -11.54
N GLY A 291 -5.94 -6.13 -11.01
CA GLY A 291 -6.33 -4.95 -10.25
C GLY A 291 -6.80 -5.40 -8.88
#